data_AF-D7L4T5-F1
#
_entry.id   AF-D7L4T5-F1
#
_cell.length_a   1.000
_cell.length_b   1.000
_cell.length_c   1.000
_cell.angle_alpha   90.00
_cell.angle_beta   90.00
_cell.angle_gamma   90.00
#
_symmetry.space_group_name_H-M   'P 1'
#
loop_
_entity.id
_entity.type
_entity.pdbx_description
1 polymer ?
#
loop_
_entity_poly.entity_id
_entity_poly.type
_entity_poly.pdbx_seq_one_letter_code
_entity_poly.pdbx_strand_id
1 'polypeptide(L)'
;MVRVRDHRFLNLKLSPIQAPTTIPPCRLPIVAATKASATVSSCASNSFSVANLDRINVLGSGNGGTVFKVKDKTTSEIYALKKVKENMDSTSPCREIEILRVVNSPYVVKCHDIFQNPSGEVSILMEYMDLGTLESLSGVSENQLALMARQVLEGLNYLHEHKIVHRDIKPANLLRSSKEEVKITDFGVSKIVVKSFNKCNSFVGTYAYMSPERLDSEADGVTEEDKSNVYAGDIWSFGLTMLEILVGYYPML
;
A
#
# COMPACT_ATOMS: atom_id res chain seq x y z
N MET A 1 7.63 -35.14 20.47
CA MET A 1 6.25 -34.98 20.97
C MET A 1 5.62 -33.83 20.19
N VAL A 2 4.90 -34.14 19.11
CA VAL A 2 4.33 -33.14 18.18
C VAL A 2 3.04 -32.62 18.78
N ARG A 3 2.98 -31.32 19.09
CA ARG A 3 1.76 -30.65 19.54
C ARG A 3 0.82 -30.54 18.33
N VAL A 4 -0.24 -31.34 18.33
CA VAL A 4 -1.38 -31.16 17.43
C VAL A 4 -1.96 -29.77 17.71
N ARG A 5 -1.94 -28.90 16.69
CA ARG A 5 -2.52 -27.56 16.77
C ARG A 5 -4.03 -27.69 16.56
N ASP A 6 -4.80 -27.28 17.56
CA ASP A 6 -6.24 -27.12 17.44
C ASP A 6 -6.53 -26.02 16.40
N HIS A 7 -7.01 -26.42 15.23
CA HIS A 7 -7.58 -25.51 14.25
C HIS A 7 -8.87 -24.93 14.85
N ARG A 8 -8.80 -23.70 15.36
CA ARG A 8 -10.01 -22.92 15.65
C ARG A 8 -10.62 -22.55 14.31
N PHE A 9 -11.57 -23.35 13.83
CA PHE A 9 -12.43 -22.96 12.72
C PHE A 9 -13.09 -21.63 13.07
N LEU A 10 -12.79 -20.59 12.30
CA LEU A 10 -13.59 -19.37 12.28
C LEU A 10 -14.99 -19.78 11.83
N ASN A 11 -15.91 -19.97 12.77
CA ASN A 11 -17.34 -20.13 12.49
C ASN A 11 -17.91 -18.77 12.03
N LEU A 12 -17.40 -18.26 10.91
CA LEU A 12 -18.05 -17.22 10.15
C LEU A 12 -19.30 -17.85 9.54
N LYS A 13 -20.44 -17.69 10.21
CA LYS A 13 -21.75 -17.92 9.60
C LYS A 13 -21.96 -16.86 8.53
N LEU A 14 -21.32 -17.05 7.38
CA LEU A 14 -21.66 -16.32 6.17
C LEU A 14 -23.01 -16.87 5.73
N SER A 15 -24.06 -16.07 5.91
CA SER A 15 -25.34 -16.33 5.25
C SER A 15 -25.07 -16.51 3.74
N PRO A 16 -25.70 -17.49 3.07
CA PRO A 16 -25.54 -17.68 1.64
C PRO A 16 -25.76 -16.34 0.93
N ILE A 17 -24.84 -15.97 0.04
CA ILE A 17 -25.03 -14.83 -0.86
C ILE A 17 -26.23 -15.18 -1.72
N GLN A 18 -27.41 -14.65 -1.35
CA GLN A 18 -28.56 -14.67 -2.24
C GLN A 18 -28.17 -13.86 -3.47
N ALA A 19 -28.14 -14.52 -4.63
CA ALA A 19 -27.99 -13.82 -5.90
C ALA A 19 -29.07 -12.72 -5.96
N PRO A 20 -28.72 -11.46 -6.22
CA PRO A 20 -29.67 -10.35 -6.16
C PRO A 20 -30.73 -10.58 -7.24
N THR A 21 -31.90 -11.03 -6.80
CA THR A 21 -33.09 -11.06 -7.65
C THR A 21 -33.59 -9.62 -7.68
N THR A 22 -33.27 -8.93 -8.77
CA THR A 22 -33.51 -7.51 -9.02
C THR A 22 -32.62 -6.55 -8.22
N ILE A 23 -31.75 -5.84 -8.93
CA ILE A 23 -31.03 -4.67 -8.42
C ILE A 23 -32.06 -3.53 -8.38
N PRO A 24 -32.52 -3.04 -7.22
CA PRO A 24 -33.26 -1.79 -7.18
C PRO A 24 -32.30 -0.67 -7.64
N PRO A 25 -32.76 0.31 -8.44
CA PRO A 25 -31.91 1.41 -8.83
C PRO A 25 -31.49 2.17 -7.57
N CYS A 26 -30.22 2.00 -7.19
CA CYS A 26 -29.63 2.66 -6.03
C CYS A 26 -29.48 4.15 -6.38
N ARG A 27 -30.52 4.95 -6.12
CA ARG A 27 -30.39 6.41 -6.10
C ARG A 27 -29.70 6.81 -4.81
N LEU A 28 -28.37 6.76 -4.82
CA LEU A 28 -27.58 7.51 -3.86
C LEU A 28 -27.79 9.01 -4.13
N PRO A 29 -27.95 9.86 -3.10
CA PRO A 29 -27.91 11.30 -3.30
C PRO A 29 -26.52 11.65 -3.84
N ILE A 30 -26.49 12.08 -5.10
CA ILE A 30 -25.34 12.80 -5.67
C ILE A 30 -25.23 14.08 -4.85
N VAL A 31 -24.40 14.07 -3.82
CA VAL A 31 -23.92 15.32 -3.23
C VAL A 31 -23.08 15.95 -4.33
N ALA A 32 -23.63 16.99 -4.96
CA ALA A 32 -22.94 17.74 -5.98
C ALA A 32 -21.55 18.10 -5.46
N ALA A 33 -20.52 17.69 -6.20
CA ALA A 33 -19.17 18.14 -5.98
C ALA A 33 -19.19 19.67 -6.01
N THR A 34 -19.03 20.28 -4.84
CA THR A 34 -18.75 21.70 -4.76
C THR A 34 -17.43 21.87 -5.49
N LYS A 35 -17.46 22.59 -6.62
CA LYS A 35 -16.25 23.02 -7.31
C LYS A 35 -15.45 23.85 -6.31
N ALA A 36 -14.46 23.22 -5.67
CA ALA A 36 -13.40 23.96 -5.05
C ALA A 36 -12.72 24.71 -6.20
N SER A 37 -12.95 26.03 -6.26
CA SER A 37 -12.19 26.93 -7.10
C SER A 37 -10.75 26.82 -6.63
N ALA A 38 -9.94 26.06 -7.37
CA ALA A 38 -8.51 26.03 -7.20
C ALA A 38 -8.00 27.43 -7.52
N THR A 39 -7.93 28.27 -6.48
CA THR A 39 -7.10 29.46 -6.55
C THR A 39 -5.70 28.94 -6.79
N VAL A 40 -5.13 29.28 -7.94
CA VAL A 40 -3.76 28.94 -8.31
C VAL A 40 -2.86 29.75 -7.38
N SER A 41 -2.66 29.26 -6.15
CA SER A 41 -1.50 29.64 -5.36
C SER A 41 -0.31 29.08 -6.12
N SER A 42 0.48 29.98 -6.69
CA SER A 42 1.79 29.68 -7.25
C SER A 42 2.58 28.88 -6.20
N CYS A 43 2.67 27.57 -6.40
CA CYS A 43 3.52 26.74 -5.58
C CYS A 43 4.96 27.11 -5.94
N ALA A 44 5.61 27.85 -5.05
CA ALA A 44 7.06 27.85 -5.03
C ALA A 44 7.49 26.38 -5.01
N SER A 45 8.23 25.96 -6.02
CA SER A 45 8.90 24.66 -6.01
C SER A 45 9.94 24.74 -4.88
N ASN A 46 9.53 24.42 -3.66
CA ASN A 46 10.45 24.29 -2.54
C ASN A 46 11.38 23.14 -2.88
N SER A 47 12.60 23.46 -3.32
CA SER A 47 13.65 22.47 -3.46
C SER A 47 14.06 22.04 -2.06
N PHE A 48 13.84 20.77 -1.73
CA PHE A 48 14.29 20.26 -0.45
C PHE A 48 15.81 20.07 -0.50
N SER A 49 16.47 20.29 0.63
CA SER A 49 17.88 19.96 0.82
C SER A 49 18.01 19.01 2.00
N VAL A 50 18.71 17.89 1.82
CA VAL A 50 18.95 16.91 2.90
C VAL A 50 19.61 17.56 4.11
N ALA A 51 20.50 18.54 3.90
CA ALA A 51 21.16 19.26 4.98
C ALA A 51 20.19 20.10 5.84
N ASN A 52 19.03 20.44 5.27
CA ASN A 52 17.98 21.19 5.94
C ASN A 52 17.00 20.32 6.73
N LEU A 53 17.18 18.99 6.71
CA LEU A 53 16.31 18.05 7.43
C LEU A 53 17.00 17.57 8.72
N ASP A 54 16.41 17.90 9.86
CA ASP A 54 16.83 17.37 11.16
C ASP A 54 16.17 16.03 11.42
N ARG A 55 16.97 15.00 11.68
CA ARG A 55 16.47 13.68 12.08
C ARG A 55 16.03 13.72 13.54
N ILE A 56 14.80 13.29 13.81
CA ILE A 56 14.25 13.23 15.16
C ILE A 56 14.44 11.84 15.74
N ASN A 57 13.82 10.83 15.11
CA ASN A 57 13.85 9.44 15.57
C ASN A 57 13.65 8.46 14.41
N VAL A 58 13.95 7.19 14.65
CA VAL A 58 13.65 6.10 13.71
C VAL A 58 12.17 5.75 13.85
N LEU A 59 11.47 5.61 12.71
CA LEU A 59 10.08 5.15 12.63
C LEU A 59 9.99 3.65 12.35
N GLY A 60 10.96 3.10 11.61
CA GLY A 60 11.04 1.68 11.31
C GLY A 60 12.27 1.32 10.50
N SER A 61 12.60 0.04 10.47
CA SER A 61 13.70 -0.52 9.68
C SER A 61 13.32 -1.89 9.14
N GLY A 62 13.63 -2.17 7.88
CA GLY A 62 13.34 -3.45 7.25
C GLY A 62 14.14 -3.66 5.98
N ASN A 63 13.68 -4.59 5.15
CA ASN A 63 14.37 -4.95 3.91
C ASN A 63 14.49 -3.77 2.93
N GLY A 64 13.49 -2.89 2.90
CA GLY A 64 13.48 -1.67 2.09
C GLY A 64 14.36 -0.53 2.63
N GLY A 65 15.03 -0.71 3.76
CA GLY A 65 15.88 0.30 4.40
C GLY A 65 15.31 0.85 5.70
N THR A 66 15.78 2.02 6.11
CA THR A 66 15.42 2.65 7.40
C THR A 66 14.65 3.94 7.19
N VAL A 67 13.53 4.10 7.89
CA VAL A 67 12.67 5.28 7.84
C VAL A 67 12.89 6.14 9.08
N PHE A 68 13.18 7.41 8.87
CA PHE A 68 13.38 8.40 9.92
C PHE A 68 12.23 9.42 9.92
N LYS A 69 11.78 9.83 11.10
CA LYS A 69 11.02 11.06 11.27
C LYS A 69 11.99 12.22 11.15
N VAL A 70 11.70 13.17 10.28
CA VAL A 70 12.55 14.35 10.07
C VAL A 70 11.73 15.62 10.15
N LYS A 71 12.39 16.72 10.52
CA LYS A 71 11.82 18.07 10.52
C LYS A 71 12.58 18.94 9.54
N ASP A 72 11.87 19.62 8.66
CA ASP A 72 12.48 20.66 7.83
C ASP A 72 12.76 21.89 8.70
N LYS A 73 14.03 22.34 8.73
CA LYS A 73 14.46 23.49 9.54
C LYS A 73 13.80 24.79 9.11
N THR A 74 13.49 24.95 7.83
CA THR A 74 12.93 26.21 7.30
C THR A 74 11.44 26.32 7.61
N THR A 75 10.67 25.27 7.31
CA THR A 75 9.20 25.29 7.45
C THR A 75 8.73 24.78 8.80
N SER A 76 9.61 24.11 9.57
CA SER A 76 9.24 23.32 10.75
C SER A 76 8.27 22.17 10.50
N GLU A 77 8.00 21.82 9.24
CA GLU A 77 7.14 20.71 8.89
C GLU A 77 7.80 19.35 9.11
N ILE A 78 6.98 18.33 9.38
CA ILE A 78 7.40 16.98 9.69
C ILE A 78 7.21 16.07 8.47
N TYR A 79 8.23 15.27 8.18
CA TYR A 79 8.28 14.34 7.07
C TYR A 79 8.80 12.96 7.51
N ALA A 80 8.62 11.98 6.64
CA ALA A 80 9.27 10.68 6.73
C ALA A 80 10.38 10.59 5.68
N LEU A 81 11.61 10.25 6.09
CA LEU A 81 12.75 10.06 5.20
C LEU A 81 13.16 8.60 5.19
N LYS A 82 12.89 7.88 4.09
CA LYS A 82 13.33 6.50 3.90
C LYS A 82 14.71 6.48 3.26
N LYS A 83 15.72 6.05 4.00
CA LYS A 83 17.03 5.69 3.46
C LYS A 83 16.94 4.28 2.89
N VAL A 84 17.05 4.17 1.57
CA VAL A 84 17.01 2.89 0.86
C VAL A 84 18.34 2.16 1.11
N LYS A 85 18.26 0.86 1.41
CA LYS A 85 19.45 0.04 1.57
C LYS A 85 20.11 -0.16 0.20
N GLU A 86 21.43 0.02 0.13
CA GLU A 86 22.19 -0.19 -1.11
C GLU A 86 22.06 -1.65 -1.56
N ASN A 87 21.55 -1.86 -2.77
CA ASN A 87 21.60 -3.16 -3.42
C ASN A 87 22.96 -3.27 -4.12
N MET A 88 23.82 -4.14 -3.60
CA MET A 88 25.17 -4.40 -4.15
C MET A 88 25.17 -4.82 -5.64
N ASP A 89 24.01 -5.22 -6.19
CA ASP A 89 23.91 -5.89 -7.50
C ASP A 89 23.12 -5.14 -8.59
N SER A 90 22.65 -3.90 -8.40
CA SER A 90 21.76 -3.25 -9.39
C SER A 90 22.22 -1.88 -9.88
N THR A 91 22.64 -1.82 -11.15
CA THR A 91 22.78 -0.59 -11.96
C THR A 91 21.44 0.06 -12.35
N SER A 92 20.30 -0.57 -11.99
CA SER A 92 18.96 -0.09 -12.32
C SER A 92 18.34 0.68 -11.15
N PRO A 93 17.62 1.79 -11.40
CA PRO A 93 16.96 2.56 -10.35
C PRO A 93 15.98 1.69 -9.56
N CYS A 94 15.90 1.90 -8.25
CA CYS A 94 15.00 1.11 -7.38
C CYS A 94 13.56 1.25 -7.87
N ARG A 95 12.86 0.12 -8.03
CA ARG A 95 11.49 0.11 -8.56
C ARG A 95 10.53 1.04 -7.83
N GLU A 96 10.69 1.13 -6.51
CA GLU A 96 9.94 2.04 -5.65
C GLU A 96 10.05 3.51 -6.11
N ILE A 97 11.25 3.95 -6.51
CA ILE A 97 11.49 5.32 -7.02
C ILE A 97 10.76 5.56 -8.33
N GLU A 98 10.79 4.59 -9.25
CA GLU A 98 10.12 4.72 -10.55
C GLU A 98 8.62 4.91 -10.39
N ILE A 99 8.01 4.15 -9.47
CA ILE A 99 6.58 4.23 -9.17
C ILE A 99 6.26 5.54 -8.45
N LEU A 100 7.00 5.87 -7.38
CA LEU A 100 6.76 7.08 -6.58
C LEU A 100 6.89 8.39 -7.37
N ARG A 101 7.63 8.39 -8.48
CA ARG A 101 7.75 9.56 -9.38
C ARG A 101 6.51 9.80 -10.25
N VAL A 102 5.72 8.77 -10.52
CA VAL A 102 4.58 8.85 -11.47
C VAL A 102 3.22 8.83 -10.77
N VAL A 103 3.17 8.35 -9.53
CA VAL A 103 1.92 8.31 -8.75
C VAL A 103 1.68 9.64 -8.02
N ASN A 104 0.43 10.08 -8.08
CA ASN A 104 -0.06 11.24 -7.36
C ASN A 104 -1.54 11.01 -7.03
N SER A 105 -1.81 10.45 -5.85
CA SER A 105 -3.15 10.11 -5.38
C SER A 105 -3.28 10.45 -3.90
N PRO A 106 -4.46 10.92 -3.43
CA PRO A 106 -4.70 11.14 -2.01
C PRO A 106 -4.64 9.83 -1.19
N TYR A 107 -4.66 8.66 -1.82
CA TYR A 107 -4.66 7.34 -1.17
C TYR A 107 -3.32 6.60 -1.28
N VAL A 108 -2.28 7.29 -1.77
CA VAL A 108 -0.91 6.79 -1.85
C VAL A 108 -0.01 7.79 -1.14
N VAL A 109 0.95 7.32 -0.34
CA VAL A 109 1.90 8.18 0.36
C VAL A 109 2.66 9.03 -0.65
N LYS A 110 2.54 10.35 -0.51
CA LYS A 110 3.17 11.33 -1.37
C LYS A 110 4.68 11.32 -1.18
N CYS A 111 5.40 11.14 -2.29
CA CYS A 111 6.81 11.44 -2.40
C CYS A 111 6.99 12.95 -2.64
N HIS A 112 7.69 13.63 -1.74
CA HIS A 112 8.02 15.05 -1.87
C HIS A 112 9.30 15.27 -2.66
N ASP A 113 10.34 14.46 -2.39
CA ASP A 113 11.64 14.59 -3.05
C ASP A 113 12.43 13.27 -2.97
N ILE A 114 13.43 13.12 -3.84
CA ILE A 114 14.33 11.97 -3.88
C ILE A 114 15.76 12.47 -3.95
N PHE A 115 16.55 12.15 -2.94
CA PHE A 115 17.95 12.54 -2.84
C PHE A 115 18.84 11.34 -3.15
N GLN A 116 19.87 11.58 -3.95
CA GLN A 116 20.93 10.62 -4.19
C GLN A 116 22.26 11.27 -3.85
N ASN A 117 23.03 10.66 -2.97
CA ASN A 117 24.36 11.18 -2.62
C ASN A 117 25.43 10.64 -3.59
N PRO A 118 26.64 11.24 -3.62
CA PRO A 118 27.71 10.80 -4.52
C PRO A 118 28.18 9.36 -4.31
N SER A 119 27.96 8.79 -3.12
CA SER A 119 28.24 7.37 -2.85
C SER A 119 27.16 6.43 -3.37
N GLY A 120 26.07 6.93 -3.96
CA GLY A 120 25.00 6.13 -4.56
C GLY A 120 23.83 5.81 -3.62
N GLU A 121 23.90 6.22 -2.34
CA GLU A 121 22.79 6.03 -1.40
C GLU A 121 21.59 6.89 -1.79
N VAL A 122 20.41 6.30 -1.81
CA VAL A 122 19.16 7.00 -2.12
C VAL A 122 18.33 7.21 -0.84
N SER A 123 17.77 8.41 -0.72
CA SER A 123 16.81 8.76 0.31
C SER A 123 15.54 9.31 -0.31
N ILE A 124 14.38 8.86 0.15
CA ILE A 124 13.06 9.26 -0.35
C ILE A 124 12.38 10.07 0.76
N LEU A 125 12.06 11.33 0.48
CA LEU A 125 11.31 12.21 1.38
C LEU A 125 9.83 12.06 1.10
N MET A 126 9.06 11.71 2.12
CA MET A 126 7.64 11.39 2.03
C MET A 126 6.84 12.17 3.06
N GLU A 127 5.54 12.29 2.81
CA GLU A 127 4.63 12.80 3.82
C GLU A 127 4.66 11.92 5.08
N TYR A 128 4.48 12.54 6.25
CA TYR A 128 4.46 11.84 7.52
C TYR A 128 3.02 11.51 7.94
N MET A 129 2.75 10.22 8.15
CA MET A 129 1.48 9.71 8.66
C MET A 129 1.61 9.44 10.16
N ASP A 130 1.04 10.32 10.98
CA ASP A 130 1.34 10.46 12.42
C ASP A 130 0.82 9.32 13.30
N LEU A 131 -0.14 8.54 12.82
CA LEU A 131 -0.68 7.38 13.53
C LEU A 131 -0.05 6.04 13.08
N GLY A 132 0.95 6.08 12.21
CA GLY A 132 1.74 4.92 11.80
C GLY A 132 0.96 3.90 10.97
N THR A 133 1.39 2.64 11.05
CA THR A 133 0.81 1.52 10.29
C THR A 133 -0.50 1.02 10.89
N LEU A 134 -1.32 0.34 10.09
CA LEU A 134 -2.51 -0.36 10.57
C LEU A 134 -2.20 -1.67 11.32
N GLU A 135 -0.95 -2.14 11.31
CA GLU A 135 -0.53 -3.39 11.98
C GLU A 135 -0.78 -3.39 13.50
N SER A 136 -0.66 -2.23 14.13
CA SER A 136 -0.91 -2.07 15.57
C SER A 136 -2.39 -1.91 15.93
N LEU A 137 -3.27 -1.88 14.93
CA LEU A 137 -4.68 -1.57 15.13
C LEU A 137 -5.47 -2.82 15.50
N SER A 138 -6.28 -2.72 16.56
CA SER A 138 -7.17 -3.79 17.01
C SER A 138 -8.46 -3.21 17.56
N GLY A 139 -9.53 -4.01 17.58
CA GLY A 139 -10.82 -3.61 18.17
C GLY A 139 -11.54 -2.48 17.43
N VAL A 140 -11.38 -2.39 16.11
CA VAL A 140 -12.08 -1.40 15.30
C VAL A 140 -13.57 -1.75 15.14
N SER A 141 -14.42 -0.74 15.08
CA SER A 141 -15.81 -0.95 14.68
C SER A 141 -15.91 -1.23 13.17
N GLU A 142 -16.97 -1.93 12.75
CA GLU A 142 -17.24 -2.17 11.32
C GLU A 142 -17.32 -0.86 10.51
N ASN A 143 -17.87 0.21 11.09
CA ASN A 143 -17.95 1.51 10.44
C ASN A 143 -16.55 2.12 10.20
N GLN A 144 -15.66 2.04 11.19
CA GLN A 144 -14.27 2.50 11.02
C GLN A 144 -13.56 1.65 9.97
N LEU A 145 -13.73 0.32 10.02
CA LEU A 145 -13.16 -0.59 9.03
C LEU A 145 -13.65 -0.26 7.62
N ALA A 146 -14.95 0.01 7.43
CA ALA A 146 -15.53 0.36 6.14
C ALA A 146 -14.94 1.67 5.57
N LEU A 147 -14.68 2.67 6.42
CA LEU A 147 -14.04 3.92 6.00
C LEU A 147 -12.59 3.71 5.57
N MET A 148 -11.83 2.88 6.29
CA MET A 148 -10.45 2.51 5.92
C MET A 148 -10.45 1.71 4.62
N ALA A 149 -11.34 0.70 4.53
CA ALA A 149 -11.51 -0.17 3.38
C ALA A 149 -11.78 0.64 2.09
N ARG A 150 -12.68 1.62 2.17
CA ARG A 150 -12.98 2.51 1.04
C ARG A 150 -11.73 3.23 0.53
N GLN A 151 -10.96 3.85 1.43
CA GLN A 151 -9.75 4.59 1.04
C GLN A 151 -8.68 3.69 0.42
N VAL A 152 -8.48 2.48 0.99
CA VAL A 152 -7.53 1.50 0.43
C VAL A 152 -7.98 1.03 -0.95
N LEU A 153 -9.27 0.77 -1.15
CA LEU A 153 -9.82 0.37 -2.46
C LEU A 153 -9.71 1.49 -3.50
N GLU A 154 -9.90 2.76 -3.11
CA GLU A 154 -9.68 3.89 -4.01
C GLU A 154 -8.19 4.04 -4.39
N GLY A 155 -7.28 3.77 -3.46
CA GLY A 155 -5.84 3.69 -3.74
C GLY A 155 -5.48 2.54 -4.68
N LEU A 156 -6.03 1.34 -4.47
CA LEU A 156 -5.83 0.19 -5.34
C LEU A 156 -6.38 0.43 -6.75
N ASN A 157 -7.59 0.98 -6.86
CA ASN A 157 -8.17 1.34 -8.15
C ASN A 157 -7.26 2.32 -8.91
N TYR A 158 -6.78 3.37 -8.24
CA TYR A 158 -5.84 4.32 -8.82
C TYR A 158 -4.55 3.63 -9.33
N LEU A 159 -3.93 2.77 -8.52
CA LEU A 159 -2.72 2.04 -8.93
C LEU A 159 -2.98 1.13 -10.13
N HIS A 160 -4.10 0.39 -10.11
CA HIS A 160 -4.48 -0.56 -11.16
C HIS A 160 -4.78 0.14 -12.49
N GLU A 161 -5.40 1.33 -12.46
CA GLU A 161 -5.58 2.19 -13.63
C GLU A 161 -4.24 2.61 -14.26
N HIS A 162 -3.23 2.86 -13.43
CA HIS A 162 -1.85 3.17 -13.83
C HIS A 162 -1.02 1.90 -14.14
N LYS A 163 -1.67 0.73 -14.23
CA LYS A 163 -1.04 -0.58 -14.49
C LYS A 163 0.01 -0.95 -13.45
N ILE A 164 -0.13 -0.46 -12.22
CA ILE A 164 0.73 -0.80 -11.08
C ILE A 164 0.02 -1.85 -10.23
N VAL A 165 0.69 -2.96 -9.93
CA VAL A 165 0.28 -3.96 -8.95
C VAL A 165 1.17 -3.80 -7.72
N HIS A 166 0.55 -3.69 -6.53
CA HIS A 166 1.28 -3.46 -5.29
C HIS A 166 2.07 -4.70 -4.86
N ARG A 167 1.42 -5.87 -4.88
CA ARG A 167 1.91 -7.23 -4.54
C ARG A 167 2.23 -7.50 -3.08
N ASP A 168 2.10 -6.51 -2.20
CA ASP A 168 2.37 -6.63 -0.75
C ASP A 168 1.40 -5.79 0.09
N ILE A 169 0.10 -5.88 -0.19
CA ILE A 169 -0.92 -5.25 0.65
C ILE A 169 -1.05 -6.04 1.95
N LYS A 170 -0.86 -5.35 3.07
CA LYS A 170 -0.93 -5.89 4.44
C LYS A 170 -1.03 -4.73 5.44
N PRO A 171 -1.43 -4.95 6.71
CA PRO A 171 -1.57 -3.87 7.68
C PRO A 171 -0.31 -3.00 7.85
N ALA A 172 0.88 -3.60 7.75
CA ALA A 172 2.16 -2.89 7.86
C ALA A 172 2.44 -1.91 6.70
N ASN A 173 1.80 -2.09 5.54
CA ASN A 173 1.98 -1.26 4.34
C ASN A 173 0.81 -0.29 4.09
N LEU A 174 -0.05 -0.13 5.10
CA LEU A 174 -1.13 0.86 5.12
C LEU A 174 -0.87 1.82 6.27
N LEU A 175 -0.75 3.11 5.96
CA LEU A 175 -0.49 4.15 6.96
C LEU A 175 -1.74 4.98 7.22
N ARG A 176 -1.88 5.50 8.44
CA ARG A 176 -2.99 6.36 8.83
C ARG A 176 -2.54 7.65 9.50
N SER A 177 -3.37 8.68 9.39
CA SER A 177 -3.15 9.98 10.04
C SER A 177 -4.28 10.37 10.99
N SER A 178 -4.02 11.34 11.86
CA SER A 178 -5.04 11.97 12.73
C SER A 178 -6.13 12.73 11.97
N LYS A 179 -5.96 12.91 10.65
CA LYS A 179 -6.96 13.49 9.74
C LYS A 179 -7.90 12.45 9.11
N GLU A 180 -7.93 11.24 9.67
CA GLU A 180 -8.74 10.11 9.18
C GLU A 180 -8.37 9.62 7.78
N GLU A 181 -7.15 9.92 7.33
CA GLU A 181 -6.63 9.46 6.03
C GLU A 181 -6.00 8.07 6.17
N VAL A 182 -6.19 7.23 5.16
CA VAL A 182 -5.47 5.96 4.99
C VAL A 182 -4.79 5.94 3.64
N LYS A 183 -3.49 5.64 3.62
CA LYS A 183 -2.66 5.66 2.40
C LYS A 183 -1.81 4.41 2.26
N ILE A 184 -1.68 3.95 1.02
CA ILE A 184 -0.83 2.82 0.63
C ILE A 184 0.63 3.28 0.57
N THR A 185 1.55 2.45 1.07
CA THR A 185 3.00 2.69 1.06
C THR A 185 3.80 1.42 0.73
N ASP A 186 5.11 1.58 0.57
CA ASP A 186 6.11 0.53 0.32
C ASP A 186 5.97 -0.22 -1.01
N PHE A 187 6.42 0.43 -2.10
CA PHE A 187 6.40 -0.12 -3.46
C PHE A 187 7.63 -0.97 -3.81
N GLY A 188 8.44 -1.37 -2.82
CA GLY A 188 9.72 -2.06 -3.02
C GLY A 188 9.62 -3.35 -3.83
N VAL A 189 8.45 -4.01 -3.78
CA VAL A 189 8.15 -5.22 -4.53
C VAL A 189 7.02 -5.03 -5.54
N SER A 190 6.61 -3.80 -5.85
CA SER A 190 5.53 -3.55 -6.81
C SER A 190 5.97 -3.74 -8.26
N LYS A 191 5.01 -3.82 -9.18
CA LYS A 191 5.28 -4.04 -10.62
C LYS A 191 4.37 -3.17 -11.49
N ILE A 192 4.92 -2.64 -12.57
CA ILE A 192 4.22 -1.89 -13.64
C ILE A 192 4.07 -2.89 -14.77
N VAL A 193 2.83 -3.16 -15.15
CA VAL A 193 2.46 -4.15 -16.15
C VAL A 193 2.51 -3.49 -17.53
N VAL A 194 3.70 -3.45 -18.15
CA VAL A 194 3.88 -2.88 -19.49
C VAL A 194 3.85 -3.99 -20.54
N LYS A 195 2.71 -4.11 -21.25
CA LYS A 195 2.38 -4.86 -22.51
C LYS A 195 2.91 -6.28 -22.78
N SER A 196 3.91 -6.78 -22.08
CA SER A 196 4.23 -8.20 -22.02
C SER A 196 4.02 -8.67 -20.59
N PHE A 197 3.12 -9.64 -20.42
CA PHE A 197 2.86 -10.36 -19.17
C PHE A 197 4.07 -11.18 -18.68
N ASN A 198 5.29 -10.75 -19.01
CA ASN A 198 6.54 -11.41 -18.66
C ASN A 198 6.63 -11.53 -17.14
N LYS A 199 6.36 -12.76 -16.66
CA LYS A 199 6.53 -13.31 -15.31
C LYS A 199 6.16 -12.35 -14.17
N CYS A 200 4.87 -12.21 -13.89
CA CYS A 200 4.40 -11.79 -12.56
C CYS A 200 4.54 -12.92 -11.50
N ASN A 201 4.88 -14.15 -11.93
CA ASN A 201 5.03 -15.37 -11.11
C ASN A 201 6.29 -15.40 -10.22
N SER A 202 6.87 -14.24 -9.89
CA SER A 202 7.95 -14.19 -8.91
C SER A 202 7.33 -14.28 -7.51
N PHE A 203 7.71 -15.27 -6.70
CA PHE A 203 7.30 -15.43 -5.29
C PHE A 203 7.85 -14.30 -4.40
N VAL A 204 7.33 -13.10 -4.58
CA VAL A 204 7.76 -11.87 -3.90
C VAL A 204 6.56 -11.25 -3.17
N GLY A 205 6.81 -10.70 -1.98
CA GLY A 205 5.80 -10.20 -1.07
C GLY A 205 5.66 -11.11 0.16
N THR A 206 4.70 -10.80 1.02
CA THR A 206 4.46 -11.56 2.24
C THR A 206 3.54 -12.74 1.95
N TYR A 207 4.10 -13.98 1.97
CA TYR A 207 3.38 -15.21 1.60
C TYR A 207 2.02 -15.39 2.28
N ALA A 208 1.90 -14.96 3.54
CA ALA A 208 0.64 -15.03 4.27
C ALA A 208 -0.51 -14.37 3.48
N TYR A 209 -0.29 -13.18 2.92
CA TYR A 209 -1.32 -12.43 2.20
C TYR A 209 -1.42 -12.80 0.72
N MET A 210 -0.62 -13.76 0.24
CA MET A 210 -0.57 -14.12 -1.18
C MET A 210 -1.81 -14.91 -1.59
N SER A 211 -2.34 -14.60 -2.77
CA SER A 211 -3.50 -15.31 -3.32
C SER A 211 -3.13 -16.72 -3.80
N PRO A 212 -4.06 -17.70 -3.73
CA PRO A 212 -3.80 -19.08 -4.12
C PRO A 212 -3.27 -19.21 -5.55
N GLU A 213 -3.82 -18.46 -6.51
CA GLU A 213 -3.39 -18.50 -7.92
C GLU A 213 -1.95 -17.99 -8.13
N ARG A 214 -1.43 -17.16 -7.21
CA ARG A 214 -0.01 -16.76 -7.22
C ARG A 214 0.90 -17.85 -6.68
N LEU A 215 0.39 -18.71 -5.79
CA LEU A 215 1.12 -19.87 -5.25
C LEU A 215 1.12 -21.04 -6.23
N ASP A 216 -0.02 -21.28 -6.90
CA ASP A 216 -0.24 -22.41 -7.82
C ASP A 216 0.19 -22.13 -9.27
N SER A 217 1.02 -21.10 -9.50
CA SER A 217 1.40 -20.65 -10.84
C SER A 217 2.27 -21.62 -11.66
N GLU A 218 2.56 -22.81 -11.12
CA GLU A 218 3.19 -23.96 -11.79
C GLU A 218 2.20 -25.03 -12.26
N ALA A 219 0.88 -24.87 -12.06
CA ALA A 219 -0.10 -25.84 -12.54
C ALA A 219 -0.15 -25.85 -14.08
N ASP A 220 0.37 -26.92 -14.68
CA ASP A 220 0.37 -27.19 -16.12
C ASP A 220 -1.04 -27.08 -16.72
N GLY A 221 -1.24 -26.20 -17.71
CA GLY A 221 -2.48 -26.11 -18.50
C GLY A 221 -3.18 -24.74 -18.52
N VAL A 222 -2.66 -23.74 -17.80
CA VAL A 222 -3.22 -22.38 -17.75
C VAL A 222 -2.76 -21.58 -18.99
N THR A 223 -3.69 -21.11 -19.82
CA THR A 223 -3.39 -20.29 -21.00
C THR A 223 -2.79 -18.92 -20.61
N GLU A 224 -2.08 -18.22 -21.51
CA GLU A 224 -1.57 -16.86 -21.25
C GLU A 224 -2.68 -15.86 -20.86
N GLU A 225 -3.92 -16.18 -21.18
CA GLU A 225 -5.13 -15.40 -20.89
C GLU A 225 -5.69 -15.73 -19.48
N ASP A 226 -5.50 -16.97 -19.03
CA ASP A 226 -5.84 -17.47 -17.69
C ASP A 226 -4.72 -17.22 -16.65
N LYS A 227 -3.55 -16.72 -17.08
CA LYS A 227 -2.45 -16.29 -16.20
C LYS A 227 -2.89 -15.08 -15.38
N SER A 228 -3.67 -15.37 -14.34
CA SER A 228 -3.94 -14.58 -13.15
C SER A 228 -4.17 -13.10 -13.46
N ASN A 229 -5.40 -12.61 -13.37
CA ASN A 229 -5.65 -11.18 -13.22
C ASN A 229 -4.76 -10.63 -12.08
N VAL A 230 -3.59 -10.09 -12.41
CA VAL A 230 -2.50 -9.85 -11.45
C VAL A 230 -2.94 -8.83 -10.40
N TYR A 231 -3.92 -8.00 -10.78
CA TYR A 231 -4.60 -7.03 -9.93
C TYR A 231 -5.50 -7.71 -8.87
N ALA A 232 -6.11 -8.85 -9.18
CA ALA A 232 -6.93 -9.63 -8.24
C ALA A 232 -6.13 -10.13 -7.02
N GLY A 233 -4.83 -10.37 -7.19
CA GLY A 233 -3.94 -10.70 -6.07
C GLY A 233 -3.86 -9.60 -5.01
N ASP A 234 -3.92 -8.32 -5.40
CA ASP A 234 -4.00 -7.20 -4.44
C ASP A 234 -5.36 -7.18 -3.73
N ILE A 235 -6.45 -7.55 -4.42
CA ILE A 235 -7.80 -7.61 -3.84
C ILE A 235 -7.93 -8.74 -2.82
N TRP A 236 -7.32 -9.90 -3.09
CA TRP A 236 -7.20 -10.98 -2.12
C TRP A 236 -6.45 -10.53 -0.86
N SER A 237 -5.27 -9.93 -1.06
CA SER A 237 -4.43 -9.41 0.02
C SER A 237 -5.17 -8.37 0.86
N PHE A 238 -5.95 -7.49 0.21
CA PHE A 238 -6.84 -6.53 0.84
C PHE A 238 -7.90 -7.21 1.72
N GLY A 239 -8.56 -8.26 1.23
CA GLY A 239 -9.57 -8.99 1.99
C GLY A 239 -9.01 -9.58 3.29
N LEU A 240 -7.83 -10.21 3.21
CA LEU A 240 -7.13 -10.72 4.40
C LEU A 240 -6.72 -9.60 5.36
N THR A 241 -6.25 -8.47 4.82
CA THR A 241 -5.86 -7.30 5.60
C THR A 241 -7.03 -6.72 6.39
N MET A 242 -8.20 -6.55 5.76
CA MET A 242 -9.39 -6.05 6.45
C MET A 242 -9.90 -7.04 7.50
N LEU A 243 -9.86 -8.34 7.20
CA LEU A 243 -10.27 -9.38 8.15
C LEU A 243 -9.35 -9.42 9.37
N GLU A 244 -8.02 -9.33 9.16
CA GLU A 244 -7.05 -9.28 10.25
C GLU A 244 -7.27 -8.07 11.16
N ILE A 245 -7.47 -6.88 10.60
CA ILE A 245 -7.73 -5.67 11.39
C ILE A 245 -9.04 -5.81 12.19
N LEU A 246 -10.06 -6.43 11.61
CA LEU A 246 -11.34 -6.65 12.27
C LEU A 246 -11.22 -7.64 13.45
N VAL A 247 -10.56 -8.78 13.24
CA VAL A 247 -10.47 -9.84 14.27
C VAL A 247 -9.31 -9.63 15.25
N GLY A 248 -8.35 -8.76 14.91
CA GLY A 248 -7.18 -8.42 15.73
C GLY A 248 -6.05 -9.46 15.69
N TYR A 249 -6.14 -10.47 14.83
CA TYR A 249 -5.10 -11.46 14.60
C TYR A 249 -5.18 -11.97 13.15
N TYR A 250 -4.09 -12.54 12.65
CA TYR A 250 -4.06 -13.04 11.30
C TYR A 250 -5.03 -14.24 11.12
N PRO A 251 -5.99 -14.19 10.18
CA PRO A 251 -7.16 -15.07 10.18
C PRO A 251 -6.91 -16.52 9.75
N MET A 252 -5.78 -16.81 9.12
CA MET A 252 -5.45 -18.15 8.60
C MET A 252 -4.41 -18.88 9.46
N LEU A 253 -4.11 -18.41 10.68
CA LEU A 253 -3.19 -19.03 11.64
C LEU A 253 -3.91 -19.64 12.86
#